data_AF-Q849M2-F1
#
_entry.id   AF-Q849M2-F1
#
_cell.length_a   1.000
_cell.length_b   1.000
_cell.length_c   1.000
_cell.angle_alpha   90.00
_cell.angle_beta   90.00
_cell.angle_gamma   90.00
#
_symmetry.space_group_name_H-M   'P 1'
#
loop_
_entity.id
_entity.type
_entity.pdbx_description
1 polymer ?
#
loop_
_entity_poly.entity_id
_entity_poly.type
_entity_poly.pdbx_seq_one_letter_code
_entity_poly.pdbx_strand_id
1 'polypeptide(L)'
;MPGDPGGGRPCGASGARWIDTAPNYATGRAQELLAPALAARPSLRIATKAGYFTAATGADAVNAGVLTEDQAVCGHSLATEYVRWQIRRNRAQLGRERLDLVLLHNPERAHPGDRPALHRAIRDAFAVLEEAVAAGHVSGYGIATWAGLEEEAFTVEELLALAGEAAGGQQHHLAALQMPVSLVMMTPIVQALDGRGPLPAAADAGLRVMASAPLHGGELPAMVDHELADLIRPGLTPAQACVLSIASCPGVTNVLLAASGAPHWREAADAVAQPALTAAKLRGITGVLASP
;
A
#
# COMPACT_ATOMS: atom_id res chain seq x y z
N MET A 1 30.40 9.31 -23.90
CA MET A 1 30.61 9.84 -22.54
C MET A 1 29.28 9.82 -21.82
N PRO A 2 28.96 8.79 -21.02
CA PRO A 2 27.71 8.77 -20.27
C PRO A 2 27.89 9.54 -18.96
N GLY A 3 27.05 10.55 -18.76
CA GLY A 3 26.98 11.37 -17.56
C GLY A 3 26.15 10.69 -16.46
N ASP A 4 26.75 10.60 -15.29
CA ASP A 4 26.23 10.53 -13.93
C ASP A 4 24.70 10.58 -13.71
N PRO A 5 24.06 9.56 -13.10
CA PRO A 5 22.69 9.65 -12.58
C PRO A 5 22.72 10.06 -11.09
N GLY A 6 23.24 11.25 -10.81
CA GLY A 6 23.16 11.91 -9.50
C GLY A 6 21.79 12.56 -9.27
N GLY A 7 20.74 11.77 -9.10
CA GLY A 7 19.38 12.24 -8.83
C GLY A 7 19.16 12.60 -7.35
N GLY A 8 19.72 13.71 -6.88
CA GLY A 8 19.42 14.25 -5.55
C GLY A 8 17.92 14.55 -5.41
N ARG A 9 17.27 13.97 -4.39
CA ARG A 9 15.89 14.34 -4.03
C ARG A 9 15.87 15.81 -3.60
N PRO A 10 14.98 16.66 -4.15
CA PRO A 10 14.80 18.00 -3.61
C PRO A 10 14.14 17.89 -2.22
N CYS A 11 14.91 18.26 -1.19
CA CYS A 11 14.39 18.65 0.11
C CYS A 11 13.56 19.93 -0.06
N GLY A 12 12.25 19.85 0.24
CA GLY A 12 11.40 21.04 0.36
C GLY A 12 10.01 20.90 -0.24
N ALA A 13 9.09 20.25 0.48
CA ALA A 13 7.67 20.59 0.55
C ALA A 13 7.01 19.71 1.61
N SER A 14 6.89 20.23 2.84
CA SER A 14 6.20 19.57 3.95
C SER A 14 4.69 19.52 3.70
N GLY A 15 4.26 18.49 2.97
CA GLY A 15 2.86 18.15 2.77
C GLY A 15 2.73 16.77 2.15
N ALA A 16 2.01 15.86 2.82
CA ALA A 16 1.67 14.58 2.23
C ALA A 16 0.92 14.81 0.91
N ARG A 17 1.45 14.24 -0.18
CA ARG A 17 0.82 14.33 -1.51
C ARG A 17 -0.23 13.26 -1.77
N TRP A 18 -0.28 12.26 -0.89
CA TRP A 18 -1.17 11.11 -0.97
C TRP A 18 -1.91 10.93 0.34
N ILE A 19 -3.20 10.62 0.25
CA ILE A 19 -4.00 10.05 1.32
C ILE A 19 -4.31 8.60 0.92
N ASP A 20 -4.00 7.66 1.80
CA ASP A 20 -4.42 6.26 1.68
C ASP A 20 -5.63 6.03 2.59
N THR A 21 -6.67 5.38 2.07
CA THR A 21 -7.89 5.04 2.82
C THR A 21 -8.44 3.72 2.32
N ALA A 22 -9.54 3.25 2.90
CA ALA A 22 -10.28 2.08 2.40
C ALA A 22 -11.75 2.15 2.81
N PRO A 23 -12.64 1.44 2.10
CA PRO A 23 -14.08 1.48 2.39
C PRO A 23 -14.47 0.88 3.73
N ASN A 24 -13.64 0.01 4.31
CA ASN A 24 -13.86 -0.61 5.61
C ASN A 24 -13.24 0.14 6.79
N TYR A 25 -12.44 1.20 6.54
CA TYR A 25 -11.78 1.94 7.61
C TYR A 25 -12.76 2.81 8.40
N ALA A 26 -12.46 3.04 9.68
CA ALA A 26 -13.32 3.75 10.63
C ALA A 26 -14.77 3.26 10.56
N THR A 27 -14.95 1.93 10.68
CA THR A 27 -16.25 1.24 10.61
C THR A 27 -17.09 1.58 9.38
N GLY A 28 -16.44 1.89 8.25
CA GLY A 28 -17.09 2.20 6.98
C GLY A 28 -17.22 3.69 6.67
N ARG A 29 -16.71 4.58 7.55
CA ARG A 29 -16.95 6.02 7.46
C ARG A 29 -15.75 6.84 7.00
N ALA A 30 -14.57 6.25 6.90
CA ALA A 30 -13.34 7.01 6.63
C ALA A 30 -13.40 7.85 5.34
N GLN A 31 -13.95 7.30 4.26
CA GLN A 31 -14.03 7.99 2.97
C GLN A 31 -14.93 9.23 3.04
N GLU A 32 -16.11 9.09 3.65
CA GLU A 32 -17.07 10.18 3.83
C GLU A 32 -16.52 11.28 4.73
N LEU A 33 -15.79 10.89 5.80
CA LEU A 33 -15.13 11.83 6.70
C LEU A 33 -13.99 12.61 6.01
N LEU A 34 -13.34 12.02 5.01
CA LEU A 34 -12.27 12.65 4.24
C LEU A 34 -12.79 13.58 3.14
N ALA A 35 -14.00 13.37 2.63
CA ALA A 35 -14.53 14.08 1.46
C ALA A 35 -14.47 15.62 1.56
N PRO A 36 -14.85 16.28 2.70
CA PRO A 36 -14.74 17.73 2.81
C PRO A 36 -13.29 18.24 2.70
N ALA A 37 -12.34 17.53 3.30
CA ALA A 37 -10.92 17.90 3.25
C ALA A 37 -10.33 17.71 1.84
N LEU A 38 -10.78 16.68 1.12
CA LEU A 38 -10.41 16.41 -0.27
C LEU A 38 -10.99 17.48 -1.21
N ALA A 39 -12.23 17.91 -0.99
CA ALA A 39 -12.85 18.99 -1.75
C ALA A 39 -12.10 20.33 -1.57
N ALA A 40 -11.67 20.64 -0.35
CA ALA A 40 -10.86 21.82 -0.06
C ALA A 40 -9.43 21.74 -0.64
N ARG A 41 -8.95 20.54 -1.01
CA ARG A 41 -7.60 20.28 -1.51
C ARG A 41 -7.63 19.37 -2.74
N PRO A 42 -8.11 19.88 -3.89
CA PRO A 42 -8.33 19.06 -5.07
C PRO A 42 -7.06 18.41 -5.63
N SER A 43 -5.88 19.01 -5.39
CA SER A 43 -4.58 18.49 -5.81
C SER A 43 -4.03 17.33 -4.96
N LEU A 44 -4.65 17.02 -3.81
CA LEU A 44 -4.28 15.83 -3.03
C LEU A 44 -4.67 14.56 -3.78
N ARG A 45 -3.71 13.67 -3.95
CA ARG A 45 -3.95 12.37 -4.56
C ARG A 45 -4.51 11.39 -3.56
N ILE A 46 -5.33 10.46 -4.02
CA ILE A 46 -5.94 9.44 -3.17
C ILE A 46 -5.69 8.02 -3.67
N ALA A 47 -5.24 7.18 -2.74
CA ALA A 47 -5.31 5.74 -2.86
C ALA A 47 -6.48 5.23 -2.03
N THR A 48 -7.38 4.48 -2.64
CA THR A 48 -8.40 3.71 -1.95
C THR A 48 -8.33 2.25 -2.37
N LYS A 49 -9.21 1.41 -1.84
CA LYS A 49 -9.13 -0.04 -1.98
C LYS A 49 -10.45 -0.66 -2.39
N ALA A 50 -10.38 -1.83 -3.02
CA ALA A 50 -11.52 -2.68 -3.29
C ALA A 50 -11.25 -4.11 -2.76
N GLY A 51 -12.25 -4.79 -2.21
CA GLY A 51 -12.10 -6.11 -1.59
C GLY A 51 -12.86 -6.20 -0.28
N TYR A 52 -12.31 -5.64 0.79
CA TYR A 52 -12.97 -5.62 2.11
C TYR A 52 -14.17 -4.69 2.18
N PHE A 53 -15.14 -5.08 3.01
CA PHE A 53 -16.31 -4.28 3.34
C PHE A 53 -16.87 -4.55 4.73
N THR A 54 -17.65 -3.60 5.24
CA THR A 54 -18.39 -3.75 6.50
C THR A 54 -19.71 -4.50 6.28
N ALA A 55 -20.32 -5.03 7.33
CA ALA A 55 -21.65 -5.67 7.24
C ALA A 55 -22.70 -4.75 6.60
N ALA A 56 -22.69 -3.45 6.93
CA ALA A 56 -23.59 -2.46 6.32
C ALA A 56 -23.34 -2.31 4.81
N THR A 57 -22.07 -2.28 4.39
CA THR A 57 -21.71 -2.23 2.96
C THR A 57 -22.08 -3.54 2.24
N GLY A 58 -21.98 -4.67 2.93
CA GLY A 58 -22.44 -5.96 2.43
C GLY A 58 -23.95 -5.97 2.18
N ALA A 59 -24.75 -5.45 3.12
CA ALA A 59 -26.20 -5.29 2.93
C ALA A 59 -26.54 -4.37 1.75
N ASP A 60 -25.83 -3.25 1.61
CA ASP A 60 -25.98 -2.37 0.44
C ASP A 60 -25.66 -3.09 -0.88
N ALA A 61 -24.64 -3.95 -0.89
CA ALA A 61 -24.25 -4.73 -2.05
C ALA A 61 -25.28 -5.82 -2.41
N VAL A 62 -25.89 -6.45 -1.41
CA VAL A 62 -27.02 -7.39 -1.60
C VAL A 62 -28.23 -6.66 -2.18
N ASN A 63 -28.59 -5.51 -1.60
CA ASN A 63 -29.69 -4.68 -2.09
C ASN A 63 -29.46 -4.19 -3.53
N ALA A 64 -28.20 -3.97 -3.91
CA ALA A 64 -27.81 -3.61 -5.27
C ALA A 64 -27.73 -4.83 -6.22
N GLY A 65 -27.95 -6.05 -5.74
CA GLY A 65 -27.90 -7.28 -6.53
C GLY A 65 -26.49 -7.69 -6.97
N VAL A 66 -25.43 -7.14 -6.35
CA VAL A 66 -24.03 -7.44 -6.73
C VAL A 66 -23.39 -8.52 -5.85
N LEU A 67 -24.00 -8.84 -4.71
CA LEU A 67 -23.66 -9.97 -3.84
C LEU A 67 -24.92 -10.72 -3.42
N THR A 68 -24.78 -11.99 -3.10
CA THR A 68 -25.79 -12.75 -2.33
C THR A 68 -25.63 -12.51 -0.82
N GLU A 69 -26.63 -12.88 -0.04
CA GLU A 69 -26.55 -12.82 1.43
C GLU A 69 -25.37 -13.63 1.96
N ASP A 70 -25.15 -14.85 1.44
CA ASP A 70 -24.03 -15.70 1.82
C ASP A 70 -22.67 -15.06 1.51
N GLN A 71 -22.54 -14.41 0.35
CA GLN A 71 -21.32 -13.70 -0.03
C GLN A 71 -21.07 -12.47 0.85
N ALA A 72 -22.13 -11.79 1.30
CA ALA A 72 -22.00 -10.63 2.16
C ALA A 72 -21.47 -10.97 3.56
N VAL A 73 -21.73 -12.18 4.07
CA VAL A 73 -21.19 -12.66 5.36
C VAL A 73 -19.65 -12.75 5.34
N CYS A 74 -19.04 -12.99 4.18
CA CYS A 74 -17.59 -13.11 4.04
C CYS A 74 -16.82 -11.82 4.36
N GLY A 75 -17.45 -10.64 4.19
CA GLY A 75 -16.82 -9.34 4.43
C GLY A 75 -15.70 -8.98 3.45
N HIS A 76 -15.49 -9.78 2.41
CA HIS A 76 -14.49 -9.60 1.36
C HIS A 76 -14.98 -10.21 0.04
N SER A 77 -14.74 -9.53 -1.09
CA SER A 77 -15.04 -10.07 -2.41
C SER A 77 -14.18 -9.43 -3.49
N LEU A 78 -13.69 -10.25 -4.42
CA LEU A 78 -13.07 -9.82 -5.68
C LEU A 78 -13.96 -10.11 -6.90
N ALA A 79 -15.24 -10.47 -6.70
CA ALA A 79 -16.16 -10.68 -7.81
C ALA A 79 -16.24 -9.41 -8.68
N THR A 80 -16.21 -9.58 -10.00
CA THR A 80 -16.11 -8.47 -10.96
C THR A 80 -17.22 -7.42 -10.77
N GLU A 81 -18.46 -7.87 -10.58
CA GLU A 81 -19.60 -6.98 -10.31
C GLU A 81 -19.45 -6.20 -9.00
N TYR A 82 -18.92 -6.85 -7.96
CA TYR A 82 -18.64 -6.20 -6.69
C TYR A 82 -17.53 -5.16 -6.80
N VAL A 83 -16.41 -5.49 -7.46
CA VAL A 83 -15.29 -4.55 -7.68
C VAL A 83 -15.77 -3.33 -8.47
N ARG A 84 -16.56 -3.53 -9.54
CA ARG A 84 -17.16 -2.45 -10.33
C ARG A 84 -18.08 -1.57 -9.49
N TRP A 85 -18.91 -2.19 -8.65
CA TRP A 85 -19.80 -1.47 -7.72
C TRP A 85 -19.01 -0.68 -6.68
N GLN A 86 -17.98 -1.26 -6.07
CA GLN A 86 -17.19 -0.61 -5.03
C GLN A 86 -16.37 0.57 -5.58
N ILE A 87 -15.84 0.48 -6.81
CA ILE A 87 -15.17 1.63 -7.47
C ILE A 87 -16.15 2.81 -7.61
N ARG A 88 -17.38 2.58 -8.05
CA ARG A 88 -18.41 3.63 -8.16
C ARG A 88 -18.74 4.23 -6.80
N ARG A 89 -18.91 3.38 -5.79
CA ARG A 89 -19.18 3.83 -4.41
C ARG A 89 -18.03 4.65 -3.84
N ASN A 90 -16.77 4.22 -4.05
CA ASN A 90 -15.59 4.94 -3.58
C ASN A 90 -15.50 6.34 -4.17
N ARG A 91 -15.76 6.49 -5.48
CA ARG A 91 -15.83 7.81 -6.14
C ARG A 91 -16.87 8.72 -5.49
N ALA A 92 -18.07 8.19 -5.24
CA ALA A 92 -19.15 8.94 -4.62
C ALA A 92 -18.80 9.34 -3.17
N GLN A 93 -18.35 8.41 -2.34
CA GLN A 93 -18.03 8.67 -0.93
C GLN A 93 -16.84 9.64 -0.76
N LEU A 94 -15.86 9.60 -1.66
CA LEU A 94 -14.70 10.49 -1.62
C LEU A 94 -14.94 11.84 -2.30
N GLY A 95 -16.08 12.01 -3.00
CA GLY A 95 -16.37 13.20 -3.79
C GLY A 95 -15.38 13.41 -4.93
N ARG A 96 -14.95 12.33 -5.60
CA ARG A 96 -13.95 12.38 -6.68
C ARG A 96 -14.50 11.83 -7.99
N GLU A 97 -14.43 12.64 -9.04
CA GLU A 97 -14.74 12.19 -10.39
C GLU A 97 -13.73 11.17 -10.92
N ARG A 98 -12.46 11.26 -10.52
CA ARG A 98 -11.43 10.28 -10.86
C ARG A 98 -10.62 9.93 -9.63
N LEU A 99 -10.44 8.64 -9.36
CA LEU A 99 -9.55 8.14 -8.32
C LEU A 99 -8.12 8.06 -8.87
N ASP A 100 -7.12 8.46 -8.07
CA ASP A 100 -5.72 8.37 -8.50
C ASP A 100 -5.20 6.94 -8.47
N LEU A 101 -5.62 6.15 -7.47
CA LEU A 101 -5.20 4.77 -7.31
C LEU A 101 -6.28 3.93 -6.62
N VAL A 102 -6.57 2.74 -7.15
CA VAL A 102 -7.40 1.72 -6.50
C VAL A 102 -6.58 0.45 -6.31
N LEU A 103 -6.48 -0.03 -5.06
CA LEU A 103 -5.73 -1.23 -4.71
C LEU A 103 -6.69 -2.39 -4.42
N LEU A 104 -6.44 -3.59 -4.99
CA LEU A 104 -7.12 -4.79 -4.50
C LEU A 104 -6.59 -5.09 -3.09
N HIS A 105 -7.50 -5.17 -2.11
CA HIS A 105 -7.19 -5.21 -0.69
C HIS A 105 -7.13 -6.67 -0.20
N ASN A 106 -5.93 -7.11 0.14
CA ASN A 106 -5.55 -8.47 0.54
C ASN A 106 -6.21 -9.53 -0.36
N PRO A 107 -5.88 -9.54 -1.67
CA PRO A 107 -6.48 -10.50 -2.59
C PRO A 107 -6.28 -11.95 -2.16
N GLU A 108 -5.22 -12.26 -1.40
CA GLU A 108 -4.95 -13.57 -0.81
C GLU A 108 -6.13 -14.15 0.01
N ARG A 109 -7.08 -13.30 0.44
CA ARG A 109 -8.29 -13.69 1.16
C ARG A 109 -9.38 -14.33 0.28
N ALA A 110 -9.35 -14.10 -1.03
CA ALA A 110 -10.43 -14.52 -1.93
C ALA A 110 -10.49 -16.05 -2.11
N HIS A 111 -9.33 -16.69 -2.23
CA HIS A 111 -9.19 -18.13 -2.47
C HIS A 111 -8.00 -18.70 -1.69
N PRO A 112 -8.07 -18.74 -0.33
CA PRO A 112 -6.95 -19.17 0.49
C PRO A 112 -6.58 -20.62 0.18
N GLY A 113 -5.32 -20.86 -0.15
CA GLY A 113 -4.80 -22.18 -0.52
C GLY A 113 -5.09 -22.64 -1.96
N ASP A 114 -5.87 -21.89 -2.75
CA ASP A 114 -6.13 -22.18 -4.16
C ASP A 114 -5.54 -21.06 -5.04
N ARG A 115 -4.22 -21.18 -5.29
CA ARG A 115 -3.44 -20.23 -6.10
C ARG A 115 -4.00 -20.05 -7.53
N PRO A 116 -4.38 -21.11 -8.27
CA PRO A 116 -5.01 -20.93 -9.58
C PRO A 116 -6.34 -20.15 -9.54
N ALA A 117 -7.22 -20.39 -8.55
CA ALA A 117 -8.45 -19.63 -8.42
C ALA A 117 -8.18 -18.17 -8.01
N LEU A 118 -7.23 -17.95 -7.11
CA LEU A 118 -6.78 -16.61 -6.71
C LEU A 118 -6.29 -15.81 -7.91
N HIS A 119 -5.41 -16.39 -8.74
CA HIS A 119 -4.85 -15.70 -9.91
C HIS A 119 -5.93 -15.32 -10.92
N ARG A 120 -6.91 -16.20 -11.16
CA ARG A 120 -8.09 -15.88 -11.97
C ARG A 120 -8.87 -14.71 -11.38
N ALA A 121 -9.16 -14.72 -10.08
CA ALA A 121 -9.88 -13.64 -9.42
C ALA A 121 -9.13 -12.30 -9.49
N ILE A 122 -7.80 -12.30 -9.31
CA ILE A 122 -6.96 -11.10 -9.45
C ILE A 122 -7.02 -10.57 -10.88
N ARG A 123 -6.81 -11.42 -11.89
CA ARG A 123 -6.86 -11.02 -13.30
C ARG A 123 -8.23 -10.46 -13.68
N ASP A 124 -9.30 -11.12 -13.28
CA ASP A 124 -10.66 -10.68 -13.61
C ASP A 124 -10.98 -9.34 -12.92
N ALA A 125 -10.51 -9.12 -11.69
CA ALA A 125 -10.60 -7.83 -11.01
C ALA A 125 -9.72 -6.74 -11.66
N PHE A 126 -8.53 -7.09 -12.15
CA PHE A 126 -7.70 -6.17 -12.94
C PHE A 126 -8.37 -5.78 -14.24
N ALA A 127 -9.08 -6.68 -14.93
CA ALA A 127 -9.83 -6.34 -16.14
C ALA A 127 -10.90 -5.26 -15.85
N VAL A 128 -11.62 -5.36 -14.72
CA VAL A 128 -12.56 -4.32 -14.27
C VAL A 128 -11.86 -2.99 -13.99
N LEU A 129 -10.64 -3.03 -13.43
CA LEU A 129 -9.85 -1.83 -13.16
C LEU A 129 -9.32 -1.19 -14.45
N GLU A 130 -8.88 -1.98 -15.43
CA GLU A 130 -8.51 -1.49 -16.77
C GLU A 130 -9.70 -0.83 -17.46
N GLU A 131 -10.90 -1.42 -17.41
CA GLU A 131 -12.11 -0.78 -17.91
C GLU A 131 -12.41 0.55 -17.19
N ALA A 132 -12.21 0.60 -15.87
CA ALA A 132 -12.39 1.84 -15.11
C ALA A 132 -11.35 2.91 -15.47
N VAL A 133 -10.13 2.51 -15.83
CA VAL A 133 -9.11 3.42 -16.36
C VAL A 133 -9.48 3.92 -17.75
N ALA A 134 -9.89 3.03 -18.66
CA ALA A 134 -10.36 3.39 -19.99
C ALA A 134 -11.56 4.36 -19.96
N ALA A 135 -12.46 4.19 -18.98
CA ALA A 135 -13.57 5.09 -18.72
C ALA A 135 -13.20 6.41 -18.02
N GLY A 136 -11.92 6.62 -17.67
CA GLY A 136 -11.43 7.82 -16.98
C GLY A 136 -11.83 7.92 -15.50
N HIS A 137 -12.34 6.85 -14.91
CA HIS A 137 -12.77 6.81 -13.51
C HIS A 137 -11.63 6.55 -12.52
N VAL A 138 -10.56 5.90 -12.98
CA VAL A 138 -9.38 5.54 -12.19
C VAL A 138 -8.14 5.91 -13.01
N SER A 139 -7.05 6.36 -12.37
CA SER A 139 -5.80 6.70 -13.08
C SER A 139 -4.80 5.54 -13.13
N GLY A 140 -4.89 4.62 -12.18
CA GLY A 140 -4.12 3.38 -12.13
C GLY A 140 -4.57 2.50 -10.97
N TYR A 141 -4.08 1.27 -10.91
CA TYR A 141 -4.45 0.32 -9.88
C TYR A 141 -3.25 -0.42 -9.31
N GLY A 142 -3.48 -1.26 -8.29
CA GLY A 142 -2.42 -1.99 -7.62
C GLY A 142 -2.93 -3.09 -6.71
N ILE A 143 -1.99 -3.67 -5.95
CA ILE A 143 -2.29 -4.60 -4.87
C ILE A 143 -1.94 -3.94 -3.53
N ALA A 144 -2.80 -4.08 -2.53
CA ALA A 144 -2.45 -3.92 -1.14
C ALA A 144 -2.54 -5.30 -0.50
N THR A 145 -1.42 -5.86 -0.05
CA THR A 145 -1.35 -7.22 0.51
C THR A 145 -0.76 -7.17 1.91
N TRP A 146 -1.14 -8.15 2.73
CA TRP A 146 -0.52 -8.36 4.04
C TRP A 146 0.49 -9.49 3.99
N ALA A 147 0.07 -10.67 3.53
CA ALA A 147 0.88 -11.89 3.54
C ALA A 147 1.05 -12.52 2.16
N GLY A 148 0.33 -12.07 1.13
CA GLY A 148 0.28 -12.76 -0.17
C GLY A 148 1.63 -12.94 -0.87
N LEU A 149 2.58 -12.03 -0.65
CA LEU A 149 3.96 -12.16 -1.16
C LEU A 149 4.83 -13.08 -0.30
N GLU A 150 4.62 -13.08 1.02
CA GLU A 150 5.36 -13.92 1.97
C GLU A 150 4.92 -15.39 1.85
N GLU A 151 3.62 -15.63 1.72
CA GLU A 151 2.99 -16.94 1.55
C GLU A 151 3.11 -17.46 0.11
N GLU A 152 3.75 -16.71 -0.78
CA GLU A 152 3.86 -17.03 -2.21
C GLU A 152 2.50 -17.31 -2.87
N ALA A 153 1.44 -16.64 -2.41
CA ALA A 153 0.13 -16.66 -3.06
C ALA A 153 0.21 -16.04 -4.47
N PHE A 154 1.12 -15.08 -4.65
CA PHE A 154 1.55 -14.52 -5.92
C PHE A 154 2.92 -13.85 -5.76
N THR A 155 3.61 -13.64 -6.88
CA THR A 155 4.85 -12.86 -6.99
C THR A 155 4.60 -11.55 -7.75
N VAL A 156 5.56 -10.61 -7.68
CA VAL A 156 5.47 -9.37 -8.47
C VAL A 156 5.43 -9.64 -9.98
N GLU A 157 6.21 -10.61 -10.45
CA GLU A 157 6.23 -11.03 -11.86
C GLU A 157 4.87 -11.57 -12.30
N GLU A 158 4.24 -12.42 -11.48
CA GLU A 158 2.90 -12.93 -11.78
C GLU A 158 1.85 -11.82 -11.78
N LEU A 159 1.92 -10.86 -10.84
CA LEU A 159 1.00 -9.72 -10.85
C LEU A 159 1.13 -8.88 -12.13
N LEU A 160 2.35 -8.67 -12.63
CA LEU A 160 2.59 -7.99 -13.91
C LEU A 160 2.04 -8.80 -15.09
N ALA A 161 2.25 -10.12 -15.10
CA ALA A 161 1.71 -11.00 -16.13
C ALA A 161 0.16 -10.97 -16.15
N LEU A 162 -0.48 -11.07 -14.98
CA LEU A 162 -1.94 -11.00 -14.86
C LEU A 162 -2.49 -9.63 -15.27
N ALA A 163 -1.77 -8.54 -14.97
CA ALA A 163 -2.14 -7.20 -15.45
C ALA A 163 -2.04 -7.09 -16.98
N GLY A 164 -0.99 -7.66 -17.58
CA GLY A 164 -0.84 -7.71 -19.03
C GLY A 164 -1.93 -8.55 -19.72
N GLU A 165 -2.29 -9.70 -19.14
CA GLU A 165 -3.42 -10.51 -19.60
C GLU A 165 -4.75 -9.73 -19.53
N ALA A 166 -5.01 -9.06 -18.40
CA ALA A 166 -6.22 -8.27 -18.18
C ALA A 166 -6.34 -7.08 -19.16
N ALA A 167 -5.22 -6.44 -19.49
CA ALA A 167 -5.16 -5.33 -20.44
C ALA A 167 -5.15 -5.78 -21.93
N GLY A 168 -4.96 -7.07 -22.20
CA GLY A 168 -4.82 -7.62 -23.55
C GLY A 168 -3.47 -7.31 -24.21
N GLY A 169 -2.42 -7.02 -23.43
CA GLY A 169 -1.09 -6.70 -23.94
C GLY A 169 -0.12 -6.16 -22.88
N GLN A 170 1.05 -5.70 -23.32
CA GLN A 170 2.12 -5.20 -22.44
C GLN A 170 1.83 -3.81 -21.84
N GLN A 171 0.80 -3.10 -22.33
CA GLN A 171 0.41 -1.79 -21.84
C GLN A 171 -0.75 -1.95 -20.85
N HIS A 172 -0.42 -1.88 -19.55
CA HIS A 172 -1.37 -2.01 -18.45
C HIS A 172 -1.20 -0.85 -17.44
N HIS A 173 -2.17 -0.66 -16.55
CA HIS A 173 -2.18 0.41 -15.55
C HIS A 173 -1.93 -0.07 -14.11
N LEU A 174 -1.35 -1.27 -13.94
CA LEU A 174 -0.76 -1.67 -12.68
C LEU A 174 0.39 -0.71 -12.32
N ALA A 175 0.20 0.03 -11.24
CA ALA A 175 1.02 1.20 -10.90
C ALA A 175 1.54 1.18 -9.46
N ALA A 176 1.07 0.27 -8.60
CA ALA A 176 1.48 0.25 -7.20
C ALA A 176 1.39 -1.14 -6.55
N LEU A 177 2.28 -1.33 -5.58
CA LEU A 177 2.27 -2.44 -4.64
C LEU A 177 2.38 -1.85 -3.22
N GLN A 178 1.41 -2.16 -2.38
CA GLN A 178 1.39 -1.80 -0.97
C GLN A 178 1.57 -3.07 -0.13
N MET A 179 2.57 -3.08 0.75
CA MET A 179 2.87 -4.24 1.60
C MET A 179 3.47 -3.81 2.95
N PRO A 180 3.29 -4.61 4.01
CA PRO A 180 3.90 -4.33 5.30
C PRO A 180 5.43 -4.33 5.21
N VAL A 181 6.05 -3.30 5.77
CA VAL A 181 7.51 -3.23 5.96
C VAL A 181 7.77 -2.57 7.30
N SER A 182 8.35 -3.31 8.25
CA SER A 182 8.65 -2.82 9.60
C SER A 182 9.88 -3.51 10.18
N LEU A 183 10.43 -3.02 11.29
CA LEU A 183 11.60 -3.65 11.93
C LEU A 183 11.30 -5.04 12.52
N VAL A 184 10.03 -5.34 12.83
CA VAL A 184 9.60 -6.69 13.25
C VAL A 184 9.15 -7.57 12.08
N MET A 185 8.84 -6.98 10.93
CA MET A 185 8.57 -7.67 9.66
C MET A 185 9.68 -7.33 8.66
N MET A 186 10.92 -7.66 9.05
CA MET A 186 12.12 -7.20 8.35
C MET A 186 12.54 -8.04 7.15
N THR A 187 11.88 -9.18 6.87
CA THR A 187 12.19 -10.05 5.72
C THR A 187 12.26 -9.28 4.39
N PRO A 188 11.31 -8.39 4.05
CA PRO A 188 11.41 -7.58 2.83
C PRO A 188 12.62 -6.63 2.83
N ILE A 189 13.02 -6.09 3.99
CA ILE A 189 14.19 -5.22 4.13
C ILE A 189 15.46 -6.00 3.85
N VAL A 190 15.62 -7.17 4.47
CA VAL A 190 16.80 -8.03 4.31
C VAL A 190 16.94 -8.48 2.85
N GLN A 191 15.85 -8.93 2.23
CA GLN A 191 15.85 -9.31 0.82
C GLN A 191 16.24 -8.12 -0.07
N ALA A 192 15.68 -6.93 0.17
CA ALA A 192 15.96 -5.74 -0.62
C ALA A 192 17.43 -5.29 -0.51
N LEU A 193 18.06 -5.44 0.66
CA LEU A 193 19.48 -5.15 0.84
C LEU A 193 20.37 -6.05 -0.01
N ASP A 194 19.93 -7.28 -0.30
CA ASP A 194 20.59 -8.23 -1.20
C ASP A 194 20.15 -8.05 -2.67
N GLY A 195 19.36 -7.02 -2.99
CA GLY A 195 18.89 -6.73 -4.35
C GLY A 195 17.82 -7.71 -4.85
N ARG A 196 17.12 -8.41 -3.96
CA ARG A 196 16.09 -9.40 -4.28
C ARG A 196 14.78 -9.16 -3.54
N GLY A 197 13.77 -9.97 -3.84
CA GLY A 197 12.47 -9.94 -3.17
C GLY A 197 11.52 -8.90 -3.76
N PRO A 198 10.36 -8.68 -3.13
CA PRO A 198 9.27 -7.93 -3.73
C PRO A 198 9.54 -6.42 -3.82
N LEU A 199 10.32 -5.83 -2.91
CA LEU A 199 10.58 -4.38 -2.93
C LEU A 199 11.41 -3.96 -4.16
N PRO A 200 12.59 -4.57 -4.44
CA PRO A 200 13.33 -4.24 -5.66
C PRO A 200 12.56 -4.68 -6.92
N ALA A 201 11.96 -5.87 -6.93
CA ALA A 201 11.22 -6.36 -8.10
C ALA A 201 10.09 -5.41 -8.54
N ALA A 202 9.32 -4.87 -7.58
CA ALA A 202 8.26 -3.91 -7.87
C ALA A 202 8.83 -2.54 -8.29
N ALA A 203 9.89 -2.08 -7.63
CA ALA A 203 10.53 -0.81 -7.97
C ALA A 203 11.17 -0.82 -9.37
N ASP A 204 11.87 -1.90 -9.72
CA ASP A 204 12.52 -2.10 -11.02
C ASP A 204 11.49 -2.21 -12.16
N ALA A 205 10.31 -2.77 -11.87
CA ALA A 205 9.15 -2.76 -12.76
C ALA A 205 8.44 -1.40 -12.86
N GLY A 206 8.93 -0.36 -12.17
CA GLY A 206 8.37 0.98 -12.20
C GLY A 206 7.12 1.17 -11.33
N LEU A 207 6.79 0.20 -10.46
CA LEU A 207 5.66 0.30 -9.55
C LEU A 207 5.98 1.22 -8.37
N ARG A 208 4.97 1.95 -7.90
CA ARG A 208 5.03 2.62 -6.60
C ARG A 208 4.98 1.58 -5.48
N VAL A 209 6.08 1.41 -4.77
CA VAL A 209 6.16 0.57 -3.56
C VAL A 209 5.77 1.40 -2.33
N MET A 210 4.64 1.06 -1.72
CA MET A 210 4.04 1.74 -0.56
C MET A 210 4.20 0.88 0.68
N ALA A 211 5.17 1.20 1.55
CA ALA A 211 5.37 0.52 2.81
C ALA A 211 4.24 0.86 3.79
N SER A 212 3.43 -0.15 4.14
CA SER A 212 2.39 -0.03 5.17
C SER A 212 2.90 -0.54 6.53
N ALA A 213 2.17 -0.20 7.59
CA ALA A 213 2.46 -0.61 8.97
C ALA A 213 3.94 -0.42 9.42
N PRO A 214 4.60 0.74 9.17
CA PRO A 214 6.00 0.95 9.54
C PRO A 214 6.26 0.88 11.05
N LEU A 215 5.21 1.06 11.86
CA LEU A 215 5.22 0.95 13.33
C LEU A 215 4.42 -0.26 13.84
N HIS A 216 4.04 -1.21 12.97
CA HIS A 216 3.27 -2.42 13.30
C HIS A 216 2.06 -2.12 14.21
N GLY A 217 1.15 -1.26 13.74
CA GLY A 217 -0.04 -0.88 14.52
C GLY A 217 0.23 0.05 15.71
N GLY A 218 1.47 0.52 15.91
CA GLY A 218 1.86 1.37 17.03
C GLY A 218 2.51 0.61 18.19
N GLU A 219 2.74 -0.69 18.04
CA GLU A 219 3.37 -1.53 19.06
C GLU A 219 4.90 -1.41 19.07
N LEU A 220 5.50 -1.16 17.90
CA LEU A 220 6.96 -1.09 17.73
C LEU A 220 7.66 -0.05 18.62
N PRO A 221 7.15 1.19 18.81
CA PRO A 221 7.81 2.18 19.66
C PRO A 221 7.99 1.74 21.13
N ALA A 222 7.20 0.78 21.62
CA ALA A 222 7.37 0.22 22.97
C ALA A 222 8.41 -0.91 23.02
N MET A 223 8.73 -1.52 21.88
CA MET A 223 9.71 -2.62 21.74
C MET A 223 11.10 -2.12 21.35
N VAL A 224 11.18 -0.94 20.74
CA VAL A 224 12.43 -0.28 20.37
C VAL A 224 12.86 0.64 21.51
N ASP A 225 13.93 0.26 22.20
CA ASP A 225 14.52 1.09 23.24
C ASP A 225 15.36 2.25 22.66
N HIS A 226 15.82 3.13 23.54
CA HIS A 226 16.65 4.26 23.16
C HIS A 226 18.01 3.84 22.59
N GLU A 227 18.55 2.69 23.01
CA GLU A 227 19.83 2.19 22.51
C GLU A 227 19.74 1.80 21.04
N LEU A 228 18.68 1.09 20.65
CA LEU A 228 18.40 0.76 19.26
C LEU A 228 18.06 2.02 18.43
N ALA A 229 17.33 2.99 19.00
CA ALA A 229 17.07 4.26 18.33
C ALA A 229 18.36 5.05 18.05
N ASP A 230 19.25 5.16 19.04
CA ASP A 230 20.56 5.81 18.89
C ASP A 230 21.49 5.04 17.96
N LEU A 231 21.43 3.70 17.99
CA LEU A 231 22.11 2.85 17.01
C LEU A 231 21.64 3.21 15.60
N ILE A 232 20.34 3.39 15.35
CA ILE A 232 19.83 3.77 14.02
C ILE A 232 20.33 5.18 13.65
N ARG A 233 20.06 6.17 14.50
CA ARG A 233 20.56 7.54 14.39
C ARG A 233 20.43 8.26 15.74
N PRO A 234 21.52 8.81 16.28
CA PRO A 234 21.48 9.55 17.54
C PRO A 234 20.48 10.69 17.54
N GLY A 235 19.72 10.81 18.63
CA GLY A 235 18.77 11.91 18.84
C GLY A 235 17.41 11.74 18.16
N LEU A 236 17.14 10.59 17.54
CA LEU A 236 15.79 10.23 17.10
C LEU A 236 15.01 9.57 18.23
N THR A 237 13.70 9.76 18.24
CA THR A 237 12.81 8.92 19.05
C THR A 237 12.73 7.50 18.46
N PRO A 238 12.30 6.48 19.24
CA PRO A 238 12.06 5.14 18.71
C PRO A 238 11.13 5.11 17.48
N ALA A 239 10.07 5.92 17.47
CA ALA A 239 9.14 6.02 16.35
C ALA A 239 9.82 6.60 15.11
N GLN A 240 10.62 7.68 15.26
CA GLN A 240 11.37 8.28 14.16
C GLN A 240 12.42 7.30 13.60
N ALA A 241 13.12 6.59 14.47
CA ALA A 241 14.13 5.60 14.07
C ALA A 241 13.52 4.45 13.25
N CYS A 242 12.36 3.94 13.67
CA CYS A 242 11.60 2.94 12.90
C CYS A 242 11.20 3.50 11.53
N VAL A 243 10.53 4.65 11.48
CA VAL A 243 10.04 5.26 10.24
C VAL A 243 11.20 5.55 9.28
N LEU A 244 12.31 6.10 9.77
CA LEU A 244 13.49 6.37 8.97
C LEU A 244 14.10 5.08 8.39
N SER A 245 14.14 4.01 9.18
CA SER A 245 14.64 2.71 8.70
C SER A 245 13.84 2.21 7.50
N ILE A 246 12.51 2.33 7.56
CA ILE A 246 11.61 1.91 6.48
C ILE A 246 11.72 2.84 5.27
N ALA A 247 11.78 4.16 5.51
CA ALA A 247 11.97 5.15 4.46
C ALA A 247 13.32 5.02 3.73
N SER A 248 14.32 4.41 4.37
CA SER A 248 15.64 4.17 3.81
C SER A 248 15.77 2.84 3.06
N CYS A 249 14.76 1.97 3.14
CA CYS A 249 14.81 0.65 2.53
C CYS A 249 14.86 0.75 0.99
N PRO A 250 15.80 0.07 0.31
CA PRO A 250 15.83 0.00 -1.15
C PRO A 250 14.49 -0.47 -1.72
N GLY A 251 14.06 0.16 -2.82
CA GLY A 251 12.78 -0.11 -3.47
C GLY A 251 11.57 0.62 -2.87
N VAL A 252 11.61 1.07 -1.61
CA VAL A 252 10.49 1.82 -1.00
C VAL A 252 10.38 3.23 -1.59
N THR A 253 9.20 3.54 -2.14
CA THR A 253 8.91 4.86 -2.73
C THR A 253 8.06 5.75 -1.82
N ASN A 254 7.19 5.14 -1.02
CA ASN A 254 6.27 5.82 -0.11
C ASN A 254 6.22 5.05 1.22
N VAL A 255 6.20 5.78 2.34
CA VAL A 255 5.90 5.21 3.66
C VAL A 255 4.54 5.73 4.10
N LEU A 256 3.64 4.82 4.45
CA LEU A 256 2.31 5.17 4.93
C LEU A 256 2.34 5.41 6.43
N LEU A 257 2.03 6.64 6.81
CA LEU A 257 2.03 7.09 8.20
C LEU A 257 0.59 7.21 8.69
N ALA A 258 0.32 6.64 9.85
CA ALA A 258 -0.91 6.87 10.61
C ALA A 258 -0.53 7.59 11.91
N ALA A 259 -1.34 8.57 12.29
CA ALA A 259 -1.10 9.40 13.47
C ALA A 259 -2.41 9.66 14.20
N SER A 260 -2.40 9.52 15.53
CA SER A 260 -3.54 9.86 16.40
C SER A 260 -3.63 11.35 16.73
N GLY A 261 -2.64 12.16 16.32
CA GLY A 261 -2.64 13.60 16.53
C GLY A 261 -1.54 14.33 15.76
N ALA A 262 -1.63 15.65 15.72
CA ALA A 262 -0.67 16.51 15.03
C ALA A 262 0.79 16.38 15.52
N PRO A 263 1.09 16.11 16.81
CA PRO A 263 2.45 15.80 17.25
C PRO A 263 3.02 14.54 16.58
N HIS A 264 2.31 13.42 16.63
CA HIS A 264 2.75 12.15 15.99
C HIS A 264 2.90 12.31 14.47
N TRP A 265 2.03 13.08 13.83
CA TRP A 265 2.16 13.38 12.40
C TRP A 265 3.46 14.12 12.09
N ARG A 266 3.76 15.18 12.85
CA ARG A 266 4.99 15.97 12.67
C ARG A 266 6.22 15.13 12.91
N GLU A 267 6.25 14.39 14.00
CA GLU A 267 7.35 13.49 14.35
C GLU A 267 7.65 12.49 13.22
N ALA A 268 6.63 11.84 12.67
CA ALA A 268 6.79 10.88 11.58
C ALA A 268 7.16 11.55 10.24
N ALA A 269 6.61 12.73 9.95
CA ALA A 269 6.99 13.51 8.78
C ALA A 269 8.45 13.98 8.85
N ASP A 270 8.90 14.40 10.03
CA ASP A 270 10.28 14.79 10.29
C ASP A 270 11.22 13.60 10.05
N ALA A 271 10.85 12.39 10.48
CA ALA A 271 11.63 11.18 10.22
C ALA A 271 11.79 10.86 8.73
N VAL A 272 10.76 11.08 7.91
CA VAL A 272 10.85 10.86 6.46
C VAL A 272 11.64 11.97 5.75
N ALA A 273 11.72 13.17 6.35
CA ALA A 273 12.52 14.28 5.82
C ALA A 273 14.03 14.16 6.14
N GLN A 274 14.40 13.27 7.06
CA GLN A 274 15.79 12.97 7.39
C GLN A 274 16.54 12.36 6.19
N PRO A 275 17.87 12.58 6.07
CA PRO A 275 18.68 11.87 5.08
C PRO A 275 18.55 10.36 5.23
N ALA A 276 18.42 9.62 4.12
CA ALA A 276 18.31 8.17 4.14
C ALA A 276 19.54 7.51 4.78
N LEU A 277 19.32 6.39 5.46
CA LEU A 277 20.39 5.52 5.95
C LEU A 277 21.07 4.81 4.78
N THR A 278 22.36 4.51 4.92
CA THR A 278 23.07 3.71 3.93
C THR A 278 22.65 2.24 4.02
N ALA A 279 22.80 1.49 2.93
CA ALA A 279 22.56 0.05 2.94
C ALA A 279 23.42 -0.69 3.99
N ALA A 280 24.67 -0.25 4.19
CA ALA A 280 25.54 -0.79 5.24
C ALA A 280 24.95 -0.56 6.65
N LYS A 281 24.37 0.62 6.90
CA LYS A 281 23.73 0.94 8.18
C LYS A 281 22.49 0.07 8.42
N LEU A 282 21.64 -0.09 7.41
CA LEU A 282 20.47 -0.97 7.46
C LEU A 282 20.86 -2.43 7.71
N ARG A 283 21.90 -2.95 7.03
CA ARG A 283 22.45 -4.29 7.29
C ARG A 283 22.88 -4.47 8.75
N GLY A 284 23.53 -3.45 9.32
CA GLY A 284 23.89 -3.45 10.75
C GLY A 284 22.68 -3.54 11.67
N ILE A 285 21.64 -2.75 11.41
CA ILE A 285 20.39 -2.75 12.19
C ILE A 285 19.70 -4.12 12.10
N THR A 286 19.51 -4.65 10.89
CA THR A 286 18.87 -5.96 10.70
C THR A 286 19.70 -7.09 11.30
N GLY A 287 21.03 -6.98 11.32
CA GLY A 287 21.91 -7.97 11.96
C GLY A 287 21.77 -8.02 13.48
N VAL A 288 21.61 -6.85 14.13
CA VAL A 288 21.32 -6.77 15.57
C VAL A 288 19.95 -7.39 15.86
N LEU A 289 18.92 -7.07 15.08
CA LEU A 289 17.57 -7.59 15.29
C LEU A 289 17.42 -9.09 14.98
N ALA A 290 18.27 -9.64 14.12
CA ALA A 290 18.30 -11.08 13.82
C ALA A 290 19.16 -11.90 14.79
N SER A 291 19.85 -11.24 15.73
CA SER A 291 20.64 -11.93 16.75
C SER A 291 19.70 -12.56 17.80
N PRO A 292 19.89 -13.84 18.16
CA PRO A 292 19.00 -14.58 19.05
C PRO A 292 19.02 -14.10 20.50
#